data_AF-A0A927TA02-F1
#
_entry.id   AF-A0A927TA02-F1
#
_cell.length_a   1.000
_cell.length_b   1.000
_cell.length_c   1.000
_cell.angle_alpha   90.00
_cell.angle_beta   90.00
_cell.angle_gamma   90.00
#
_symmetry.space_group_name_H-M   'P 1'
#
loop_
_entity.id
_entity.type
_entity.pdbx_description
1 polymer ?
#
loop_
_entity_poly.entity_id
_entity_poly.type
_entity_poly.pdbx_seq_one_letter_code
_entity_poly.pdbx_strand_id
1 'polypeptide(L)'
;MSYDISLVDRVTGEVVQLPFKHLMIGGTFAADYDPVEDRFTPKPISDAKLNITYNYSHYYYDATDGDPRFAHDEVSEYQTDGTQGPMQSEYGIRGIYGKSGAESIQMLKDMIERIEAKYKPDGKWIETARHRVKYFDNHDRELNIVDIIGRPEDSYTKSEYDETISEGPNTNYWEETAGNAIRPLWQLMTMAQLRPDGVWSGD
;
A
#
# COMPACT_ATOMS: atom_id res chain seq x y z
N MET A 1 4.28 -8.43 -0.98
CA MET A 1 5.14 -7.26 -1.24
C MET A 1 4.48 -6.04 -0.64
N SER A 2 5.26 -5.12 -0.08
CA SER A 2 4.78 -3.89 0.57
C SER A 2 5.75 -2.74 0.27
N TYR A 3 5.26 -1.51 0.27
CA TYR A 3 6.06 -0.30 0.31
C TYR A 3 6.37 0.04 1.76
N ASP A 4 7.64 0.23 2.10
CA ASP A 4 8.07 0.65 3.43
C ASP A 4 8.52 2.10 3.34
N ILE A 5 7.58 3.01 3.60
CA ILE A 5 7.77 4.44 3.37
C ILE A 5 8.03 5.14 4.70
N SER A 6 9.13 5.88 4.79
CA SER A 6 9.51 6.64 5.97
C SER A 6 9.89 8.06 5.62
N LEU A 7 9.56 9.00 6.49
CA LEU A 7 10.11 10.34 6.43
C LEU A 7 11.38 10.37 7.29
N VAL A 8 12.51 10.75 6.69
CA VAL A 8 13.82 10.77 7.35
C VAL A 8 14.37 12.19 7.45
N ASP A 9 15.19 12.43 8.47
CA ASP A 9 15.96 13.67 8.58
C ASP A 9 17.05 13.67 7.50
N ARG A 10 17.13 14.77 6.74
CA ARG A 10 18.00 14.86 5.55
C ARG A 10 19.49 14.71 5.88
N VAL A 11 19.91 15.07 7.10
CA VAL A 11 21.32 15.09 7.48
C VAL A 11 21.72 13.75 8.09
N THR A 12 20.91 13.23 8.99
CA THR A 12 21.22 12.01 9.75
C THR A 12 20.74 10.74 9.06
N GLY A 13 19.71 10.84 8.20
CA GLY A 13 19.04 9.69 7.60
C GLY A 13 18.14 8.92 8.57
N GLU A 14 18.00 9.38 9.81
CA GLU A 14 17.16 8.73 10.82
C GLU A 14 15.67 9.02 10.59
N VAL A 15 14.81 8.06 10.91
CA VAL A 15 13.36 8.23 10.82
C VAL A 15 12.93 9.35 11.76
N VAL A 16 12.20 10.31 11.19
CA VAL A 16 11.67 11.47 11.88
C VAL A 16 10.69 11.05 12.97
N GLN A 17 10.89 11.61 14.16
CA GLN A 17 9.93 11.52 15.26
C GLN A 17 8.91 12.66 15.16
N LEU A 18 7.62 12.32 15.12
CA LEU A 18 6.52 13.28 15.16
C LEU A 18 6.30 13.82 16.58
N PRO A 19 5.78 15.06 16.72
CA PRO A 19 5.60 15.70 18.03
C PRO A 19 4.53 15.04 18.93
N PHE A 20 3.80 14.06 18.42
CA PHE A 20 2.80 13.30 19.17
C PHE A 20 2.80 11.83 18.75
N LYS A 21 2.33 10.97 19.66
CA LYS A 21 2.11 9.56 19.36
C LYS A 21 0.83 9.38 18.55
N HIS A 22 0.86 8.46 17.60
CA HIS A 22 -0.22 8.21 16.69
C HIS A 22 -0.32 6.71 16.39
N LEU A 23 -1.52 6.25 16.02
CA LEU A 23 -1.75 4.88 15.60
C LEU A 23 -1.54 4.80 14.08
N MET A 24 -0.48 4.12 13.67
CA MET A 24 -0.21 3.80 12.26
C MET A 24 -0.63 2.37 12.01
N ILE A 25 -1.62 2.19 11.14
CA ILE A 25 -2.08 0.86 10.73
C ILE A 25 -1.89 0.76 9.22
N GLY A 26 -0.98 -0.12 8.83
CA GLY A 26 -0.64 -0.46 7.46
C GLY A 26 -0.62 -1.98 7.27
N GLY A 27 0.19 -2.47 6.32
CA GLY A 27 0.36 -3.91 6.11
C GLY A 27 1.06 -4.59 7.28
N THR A 28 1.90 -3.83 7.97
CA THR A 28 2.42 -4.14 9.30
C THR A 28 2.22 -2.92 10.21
N PHE A 29 2.18 -3.15 11.52
CA PHE A 29 2.12 -2.09 12.53
C PHE A 29 2.73 -2.55 13.85
N ALA A 30 3.17 -1.58 14.66
CA ALA A 30 3.66 -1.88 15.99
C ALA A 30 2.50 -2.29 16.90
N ALA A 31 2.67 -3.35 17.68
CA ALA A 31 1.67 -3.83 18.62
C ALA A 31 2.27 -4.05 20.01
N ASP A 32 1.45 -3.84 21.05
CA ASP A 32 1.75 -4.26 22.41
C ASP A 32 0.96 -5.54 22.71
N TYR A 33 1.58 -6.48 23.43
CA TYR A 33 0.95 -7.72 23.89
C TYR A 33 0.37 -7.51 25.30
N ASP A 34 -0.91 -7.80 25.46
CA ASP A 34 -1.57 -7.86 26.76
C ASP A 34 -1.58 -9.32 27.25
N PRO A 35 -0.80 -9.67 28.29
CA PRO A 35 -0.73 -11.04 28.79
C PRO A 35 -1.96 -11.46 29.60
N VAL A 36 -2.79 -10.51 30.07
CA VAL A 36 -4.02 -10.82 30.81
C VAL A 36 -5.11 -11.22 29.83
N GLU A 37 -5.21 -10.49 28.73
CA GLU A 37 -6.23 -10.67 27.70
C GLU A 37 -5.78 -11.58 26.54
N ASP A 38 -4.54 -12.08 26.60
CA ASP A 38 -3.85 -12.90 25.59
C ASP A 38 -4.05 -12.37 24.16
N ARG A 39 -3.87 -11.05 23.99
CA ARG A 39 -4.11 -10.38 22.71
C ARG A 39 -3.08 -9.31 22.40
N PHE A 40 -2.81 -9.11 21.11
CA PHE A 40 -2.08 -7.95 20.62
C PHE A 40 -3.03 -6.76 20.38
N THR A 41 -2.58 -5.55 20.71
CA THR A 41 -3.30 -4.31 20.41
C THR A 41 -2.38 -3.31 19.69
N PRO A 42 -2.89 -2.48 18.77
CA PRO A 42 -2.08 -1.46 18.11
C PRO A 42 -1.39 -0.52 19.11
N LYS A 43 -0.08 -0.34 18.93
CA LYS A 43 0.76 0.52 19.77
C LYS A 43 0.89 1.91 19.15
N PRO A 44 0.62 2.99 19.91
CA PRO A 44 0.94 4.33 19.47
C PRO A 44 2.45 4.54 19.31
N ILE A 45 2.88 4.97 18.13
CA ILE A 45 4.28 5.27 17.79
C ILE A 45 4.48 6.76 17.50
N SER A 46 5.72 7.22 17.53
CA SER A 46 6.11 8.58 17.08
C SER A 46 6.85 8.57 15.74
N ASP A 47 7.37 7.42 15.30
CA ASP A 47 8.05 7.27 14.01
C ASP A 47 7.14 7.67 12.84
N ALA A 48 7.64 8.52 11.95
CA ALA A 48 7.00 8.87 10.69
C ALA A 48 7.26 7.78 9.63
N LYS A 49 6.72 6.57 9.85
CA LYS A 49 6.85 5.43 8.94
C LYS A 49 5.53 4.69 8.73
N LEU A 50 5.36 4.13 7.54
CA LEU A 50 4.16 3.40 7.16
C LEU A 50 4.51 2.28 6.17
N ASN A 51 3.95 1.10 6.43
CA ASN A 51 3.97 -0.03 5.50
C ASN A 51 2.67 -0.08 4.69
N ILE A 52 2.74 -0.06 3.37
CA ILE A 52 1.57 -0.08 2.48
C ILE A 52 1.59 -1.36 1.64
N THR A 53 0.47 -2.07 1.51
CA THR A 53 0.41 -3.28 0.67
C THR A 53 0.57 -2.95 -0.82
N TYR A 54 1.23 -3.83 -1.58
CA TYR A 54 1.29 -3.72 -3.04
C TYR A 54 -0.06 -3.95 -3.72
N ASN A 55 -1.06 -4.51 -3.04
CA ASN A 55 -2.41 -4.66 -3.61
C ASN A 55 -2.98 -3.30 -4.06
N TYR A 56 -2.52 -2.20 -3.47
CA TYR A 56 -2.96 -0.85 -3.83
C TYR A 56 -2.18 -0.23 -5.00
N SER A 57 -1.13 -0.89 -5.49
CA SER A 57 -0.18 -0.31 -6.42
C SER A 57 -0.84 0.23 -7.68
N HIS A 58 -1.75 -0.54 -8.28
CA HIS A 58 -2.41 -0.18 -9.54
C HIS A 58 -3.19 1.13 -9.43
N TYR A 59 -3.78 1.44 -8.26
CA TYR A 59 -4.43 2.73 -8.03
C TYR A 59 -3.43 3.90 -8.08
N TYR A 60 -2.22 3.69 -7.55
CA TYR A 60 -1.16 4.71 -7.55
C TYR A 60 -0.55 4.89 -8.93
N TYR A 61 -0.26 3.80 -9.64
CA TYR A 61 0.21 3.84 -11.04
C TYR A 61 -0.81 4.57 -11.91
N ASP A 62 -2.07 4.13 -11.92
CA ASP A 62 -3.16 4.73 -12.69
C ASP A 62 -3.34 6.23 -12.41
N ALA A 63 -3.28 6.65 -11.14
CA ALA A 63 -3.50 8.03 -10.75
C ALA A 63 -2.32 8.96 -11.08
N THR A 64 -1.14 8.41 -11.33
CA THR A 64 0.08 9.18 -11.57
C THR A 64 0.67 8.99 -12.96
N ASP A 65 0.04 8.16 -13.78
CA ASP A 65 0.43 7.95 -15.17
C ASP A 65 0.60 9.29 -15.91
N GLY A 66 1.77 9.47 -16.51
CA GLY A 66 2.16 10.68 -17.24
C GLY A 66 2.48 11.90 -16.37
N ASP A 67 2.44 11.83 -15.04
CA ASP A 67 2.82 12.93 -14.16
C ASP A 67 4.32 12.88 -13.83
N PRO A 68 5.15 13.79 -14.39
CA PRO A 68 6.60 13.72 -14.26
C PRO A 68 7.09 13.91 -12.83
N ARG A 69 6.25 14.42 -11.91
CA ARG A 69 6.61 14.51 -10.49
C ARG A 69 6.72 13.14 -9.83
N PHE A 70 6.00 12.14 -10.36
CA PHE A 70 5.96 10.78 -9.87
C PHE A 70 6.85 9.81 -10.67
N ALA A 71 7.52 10.30 -11.71
CA ALA A 71 8.45 9.51 -12.49
C ALA A 71 9.64 9.05 -11.63
N HIS A 72 9.96 7.76 -11.71
CA HIS A 72 11.15 7.17 -11.11
C HIS A 72 11.66 6.05 -12.01
N ASP A 73 12.98 5.88 -12.08
CA ASP A 73 13.59 4.86 -12.94
C ASP A 73 13.67 3.54 -12.19
N GLU A 74 13.06 2.49 -12.77
CA GLU A 74 13.16 1.12 -12.29
C GLU A 74 13.84 0.24 -13.34
N VAL A 75 14.55 -0.80 -12.88
CA VAL A 75 15.11 -1.82 -13.78
C VAL A 75 13.95 -2.67 -14.28
N SER A 76 13.74 -2.71 -15.60
CA SER A 76 12.57 -3.39 -16.15
C SER A 76 12.58 -4.91 -15.96
N GLU A 77 13.77 -5.51 -15.88
CA GLU A 77 13.94 -6.97 -15.78
C GLU A 77 15.24 -7.30 -15.03
N TYR A 78 15.17 -8.29 -14.14
CA TYR A 78 16.37 -8.91 -13.55
C TYR A 78 16.54 -10.29 -14.18
N GLN A 79 17.65 -10.49 -14.90
CA GLN A 79 17.97 -11.79 -15.47
C GLN A 79 18.66 -12.68 -14.43
N THR A 80 18.52 -14.00 -14.61
CA THR A 80 19.08 -15.01 -13.71
C THR A 80 20.61 -15.00 -13.64
N ASP A 81 21.28 -14.40 -14.63
CA ASP A 81 22.73 -14.23 -14.68
C ASP A 81 23.22 -12.93 -14.00
N GLY A 82 22.31 -12.17 -13.38
CA GLY A 82 22.59 -10.92 -12.70
C GLY A 82 22.64 -9.71 -13.63
N THR A 83 22.39 -9.87 -14.93
CA THR A 83 22.24 -8.74 -15.85
C THR A 83 20.90 -8.03 -15.63
N GLN A 84 20.93 -6.70 -15.73
CA GLN A 84 19.77 -5.84 -15.57
C GLN A 84 19.27 -5.41 -16.96
N GLY A 85 17.96 -5.45 -17.15
CA GLY A 85 17.28 -4.86 -18.30
C GLY A 85 17.44 -3.34 -18.34
N PRO A 86 16.96 -2.68 -19.40
CA PRO A 86 17.00 -1.23 -19.49
C PRO A 86 16.24 -0.58 -18.32
N MET A 87 16.70 0.60 -17.89
CA MET A 87 15.90 1.44 -17.00
C MET A 87 14.64 1.88 -17.75
N GLN A 88 13.49 1.65 -17.13
CA GLN A 88 12.20 2.18 -17.57
C GLN A 88 11.72 3.18 -16.54
N SER A 89 11.25 4.32 -17.03
CA SER A 89 10.64 5.32 -16.17
C SER A 89 9.21 4.88 -15.87
N GLU A 90 8.96 4.59 -14.60
CA GLU A 90 7.67 4.18 -14.05
C GLU A 90 7.07 5.33 -13.24
N TYR A 91 5.76 5.24 -12.97
CA TYR A 91 5.02 6.20 -12.13
C TYR A 91 4.52 5.54 -10.86
N GLY A 92 3.96 6.28 -9.91
CA GLY A 92 3.36 5.72 -8.71
C GLY A 92 3.94 6.26 -7.42
N ILE A 93 3.63 5.59 -6.31
CA ILE A 93 3.93 6.11 -4.97
C ILE A 93 5.43 6.31 -4.72
N ARG A 94 6.29 5.51 -5.33
CA ARG A 94 7.75 5.62 -5.24
C ARG A 94 8.30 6.92 -5.81
N GLY A 95 7.55 7.61 -6.67
CA GLY A 95 7.92 8.93 -7.19
C GLY A 95 8.10 10.01 -6.11
N ILE A 96 7.57 9.81 -4.90
CA ILE A 96 7.80 10.73 -3.78
C ILE A 96 9.19 10.54 -3.14
N TYR A 97 9.90 9.43 -3.40
CA TYR A 97 11.18 9.14 -2.78
C TYR A 97 12.21 10.23 -3.13
N GLY A 98 12.97 10.66 -2.12
CA GLY A 98 13.91 11.78 -2.23
C GLY A 98 13.26 13.17 -2.27
N LYS A 99 11.93 13.28 -2.35
CA LYS A 99 11.22 14.56 -2.20
C LYS A 99 11.08 14.91 -0.73
N SER A 100 11.10 16.20 -0.44
CA SER A 100 10.76 16.70 0.90
C SER A 100 9.28 16.50 1.21
N GLY A 101 8.95 16.51 2.50
CA GLY A 101 7.57 16.59 2.98
C GLY A 101 6.84 17.74 2.28
N ALA A 102 7.42 18.94 2.27
CA ALA A 102 6.85 20.12 1.63
C ALA A 102 6.49 19.90 0.14
N GLU A 103 7.40 19.32 -0.65
CA GLU A 103 7.17 19.03 -2.08
C GLU A 103 6.05 18.00 -2.28
N SER A 104 6.02 16.98 -1.40
CA SER A 104 5.10 15.85 -1.54
C SER A 104 3.65 16.17 -1.17
N ILE A 105 3.36 17.22 -0.39
CA ILE A 105 2.00 17.52 0.08
C ILE A 105 1.04 17.64 -1.10
N GLN A 106 1.39 18.48 -2.09
CA GLN A 106 0.52 18.67 -3.25
C GLN A 106 0.51 17.45 -4.16
N MET A 107 1.63 16.72 -4.26
CA MET A 107 1.70 15.48 -5.01
C MET A 107 0.71 14.44 -4.46
N LEU A 108 0.77 14.16 -3.15
CA LEU A 108 -0.10 13.20 -2.47
C LEU A 108 -1.57 13.64 -2.55
N LYS A 109 -1.85 14.94 -2.39
CA LYS A 109 -3.19 15.50 -2.57
C LYS A 109 -3.73 15.26 -3.99
N ASP A 110 -2.94 15.56 -5.02
CA ASP A 110 -3.34 15.35 -6.42
C ASP A 110 -3.59 13.88 -6.72
N MET A 111 -2.75 12.98 -6.19
CA MET A 111 -2.95 11.53 -6.32
C MET A 111 -4.28 11.09 -5.69
N ILE A 112 -4.58 11.55 -4.46
CA ILE A 112 -5.86 11.28 -3.79
C ILE A 112 -7.04 11.78 -4.63
N GLU A 113 -6.98 13.03 -5.09
CA GLU A 113 -8.05 13.66 -5.88
C GLU A 113 -8.29 12.91 -7.20
N ARG A 114 -7.24 12.42 -7.87
CA ARG A 114 -7.36 11.63 -9.10
C ARG A 114 -7.97 10.25 -8.87
N ILE A 115 -7.60 9.57 -7.78
CA ILE A 115 -8.24 8.31 -7.39
C ILE A 115 -9.72 8.55 -7.07
N GLU A 116 -10.06 9.58 -6.28
CA GLU A 116 -11.46 9.90 -5.99
C GLU A 116 -12.24 10.28 -7.25
N ALA A 117 -11.67 11.08 -8.16
CA ALA A 117 -12.34 11.46 -9.41
C ALA A 117 -12.68 10.24 -10.27
N LYS A 118 -11.80 9.23 -10.33
CA LYS A 118 -12.02 8.00 -11.10
C LYS A 118 -13.01 7.04 -10.44
N TYR A 119 -12.90 6.84 -9.13
CA TYR A 119 -13.61 5.75 -8.43
C TYR A 119 -14.77 6.23 -7.54
N LYS A 120 -14.93 7.53 -7.33
CA LYS A 120 -15.97 8.15 -6.51
C LYS A 120 -16.62 9.36 -7.22
N PRO A 121 -17.07 9.23 -8.48
CA PRO A 121 -17.73 10.31 -9.18
C PRO A 121 -19.01 10.74 -8.43
N ASP A 122 -19.28 12.04 -8.43
CA ASP A 122 -20.44 12.64 -7.72
C ASP A 122 -20.53 12.27 -6.22
N GLY A 123 -19.39 11.95 -5.60
CA GLY A 123 -19.30 11.58 -4.20
C GLY A 123 -19.77 10.17 -3.87
N LYS A 124 -20.06 9.32 -4.87
CA LYS A 124 -20.49 7.93 -4.70
C LYS A 124 -19.43 6.97 -5.24
N TRP A 125 -19.03 6.01 -4.42
CA TRP A 125 -18.11 4.95 -4.85
C TRP A 125 -18.76 4.10 -5.93
N ILE A 126 -18.02 3.86 -7.02
CA ILE A 126 -18.45 2.92 -8.05
C ILE A 126 -18.27 1.49 -7.56
N GLU A 127 -18.90 0.57 -8.28
CA GLU A 127 -18.65 -0.85 -8.14
C GLU A 127 -17.81 -1.35 -9.31
N THR A 128 -16.93 -2.30 -9.04
CA THR A 128 -16.06 -2.89 -10.05
C THR A 128 -16.07 -4.41 -9.92
N ALA A 129 -15.98 -5.08 -11.07
CA ALA A 129 -15.85 -6.53 -11.10
C ALA A 129 -14.44 -6.94 -10.66
N ARG A 130 -14.35 -8.02 -9.89
CA ARG A 130 -13.11 -8.65 -9.44
C ARG A 130 -13.18 -10.12 -9.76
N HIS A 131 -12.17 -10.57 -10.47
CA HIS A 131 -11.94 -11.99 -10.69
C HIS A 131 -11.28 -12.59 -9.45
N ARG A 132 -11.86 -13.66 -8.91
CA ARG A 132 -11.42 -14.31 -7.67
C ARG A 132 -11.28 -15.81 -7.89
N VAL A 133 -10.47 -16.41 -7.03
CA VAL A 133 -10.25 -17.86 -7.00
C VAL A 133 -10.52 -18.35 -5.58
N LYS A 134 -11.42 -19.32 -5.46
CA LYS A 134 -11.62 -20.13 -4.25
C LYS A 134 -10.94 -21.48 -4.42
N TYR A 135 -10.47 -22.03 -3.32
CA TYR A 135 -9.82 -23.33 -3.27
C TYR A 135 -10.66 -24.27 -2.41
N PHE A 136 -10.75 -25.54 -2.80
CA PHE A 136 -11.51 -26.54 -2.06
C PHE A 136 -10.69 -27.81 -1.88
N ASP A 137 -10.84 -28.48 -0.74
CA ASP A 137 -10.26 -29.81 -0.55
C ASP A 137 -11.10 -30.91 -1.23
N ASN A 138 -10.63 -32.16 -1.13
CA ASN A 138 -11.30 -33.33 -1.68
C ASN A 138 -12.68 -33.63 -1.05
N HIS A 139 -13.11 -32.87 -0.05
CA HIS A 139 -14.41 -32.97 0.60
C HIS A 139 -15.27 -31.71 0.37
N ASP A 140 -14.95 -30.90 -0.65
CA ASP A 140 -15.63 -29.66 -1.02
C ASP A 140 -15.63 -28.59 0.09
N ARG A 141 -14.67 -28.62 1.01
CA ARG A 141 -14.52 -27.58 2.03
C ARG A 141 -13.62 -26.47 1.50
N GLU A 142 -14.09 -25.22 1.60
CA GLU A 142 -13.31 -24.04 1.21
C GLU A 142 -12.02 -23.95 2.05
N LEU A 143 -10.90 -23.83 1.36
CA LEU A 143 -9.56 -23.71 1.92
C LEU A 143 -9.11 -22.25 1.86
N ASN A 144 -8.43 -21.79 2.91
CA ASN A 144 -7.72 -20.53 2.84
C ASN A 144 -6.49 -20.67 1.93
N ILE A 145 -6.07 -19.57 1.29
CA ILE A 145 -4.83 -19.55 0.49
C ILE A 145 -3.63 -20.04 1.32
N VAL A 146 -3.59 -19.76 2.62
CA VAL A 146 -2.51 -20.21 3.51
C VAL A 146 -2.50 -21.74 3.67
N ASP A 147 -3.68 -22.37 3.62
CA ASP A 147 -3.80 -23.82 3.77
C ASP A 147 -3.20 -24.57 2.59
N ILE A 148 -3.21 -23.99 1.39
CA ILE A 148 -2.71 -24.62 0.16
C ILE A 148 -1.21 -24.42 -0.06
N ILE A 149 -0.56 -23.52 0.67
CA ILE A 149 0.88 -23.25 0.52
C ILE A 149 1.67 -24.53 0.84
N GLY A 150 2.45 -25.00 -0.13
CA GLY A 150 3.26 -26.21 0.00
C GLY A 150 2.49 -27.53 -0.13
N ARG A 151 1.19 -27.49 -0.44
CA ARG A 151 0.43 -28.71 -0.78
C ARG A 151 0.64 -29.11 -2.25
N PRO A 152 0.58 -30.42 -2.56
CA PRO A 152 0.52 -30.89 -3.94
C PRO A 152 -0.69 -30.29 -4.68
N GLU A 153 -0.52 -29.89 -5.95
CA GLU A 153 -1.61 -29.27 -6.74
C GLU A 153 -2.81 -30.20 -6.94
N ASP A 154 -2.62 -31.52 -6.87
CA ASP A 154 -3.67 -32.54 -6.95
C ASP A 154 -4.46 -32.74 -5.64
N SER A 155 -4.09 -32.02 -4.58
CA SER A 155 -4.75 -32.13 -3.26
C SER A 155 -5.90 -31.13 -3.04
N TYR A 156 -6.17 -30.26 -4.01
CA TYR A 156 -7.25 -29.29 -3.96
C TYR A 156 -7.80 -28.97 -5.36
N THR A 157 -9.02 -28.42 -5.43
CA THR A 157 -9.61 -27.88 -6.66
C THR A 157 -9.70 -26.36 -6.58
N LYS A 158 -9.78 -25.70 -7.74
CA LYS A 158 -9.94 -24.24 -7.87
C LYS A 158 -11.29 -23.92 -8.49
N SER A 159 -11.97 -22.90 -8.00
CA SER A 159 -13.18 -22.34 -8.62
C SER A 159 -12.96 -20.84 -8.83
N GLU A 160 -13.04 -20.44 -10.10
CA GLU A 160 -12.99 -19.05 -10.51
C GLU A 160 -14.39 -18.43 -10.51
N TYR A 161 -14.51 -17.21 -10.03
CA TYR A 161 -15.76 -16.46 -10.04
C TYR A 161 -15.49 -14.97 -10.13
N ASP A 162 -16.45 -14.25 -10.70
CA ASP A 162 -16.44 -12.80 -10.67
C ASP A 162 -17.38 -12.31 -9.57
N GLU A 163 -16.89 -11.38 -8.76
CA GLU A 163 -17.69 -10.65 -7.78
C GLU A 163 -17.66 -9.16 -8.09
N THR A 164 -18.75 -8.48 -7.79
CA THR A 164 -18.81 -7.02 -7.86
C THR A 164 -18.60 -6.48 -6.46
N ILE A 165 -17.57 -5.64 -6.29
CA ILE A 165 -17.26 -5.00 -5.01
C ILE A 165 -17.36 -3.49 -5.12
N SER A 166 -17.68 -2.83 -4.01
CA SER A 166 -17.59 -1.37 -3.92
C SER A 166 -16.13 -0.94 -3.83
N GLU A 167 -15.75 0.10 -4.58
CA GLU A 167 -14.45 0.77 -4.48
C GLU A 167 -14.30 1.62 -3.21
N GLY A 168 -15.34 1.66 -2.36
CA GLY A 168 -15.32 2.38 -1.10
C GLY A 168 -14.44 1.76 -0.02
N PRO A 169 -14.30 2.44 1.13
CA PRO A 169 -13.47 1.96 2.22
C PRO A 169 -13.96 0.60 2.75
N ASN A 170 -13.04 -0.34 2.92
CA ASN A 170 -13.34 -1.68 3.42
C ASN A 170 -12.70 -1.90 4.81
N THR A 171 -13.24 -2.81 5.62
CA THR A 171 -12.66 -3.20 6.92
C THR A 171 -11.49 -4.17 6.77
N ASN A 172 -11.49 -4.98 5.72
CA ASN A 172 -10.34 -5.80 5.35
C ASN A 172 -9.26 -4.90 4.75
N TYR A 173 -8.12 -4.78 5.43
CA TYR A 173 -6.98 -4.00 4.94
C TYR A 173 -6.43 -4.58 3.62
N TRP A 174 -6.46 -5.88 3.40
CA TRP A 174 -5.88 -6.47 2.20
C TRP A 174 -6.78 -6.33 0.96
N GLU A 175 -8.02 -5.87 1.15
CA GLU A 175 -8.97 -5.65 0.07
C GLU A 175 -8.56 -4.44 -0.77
N GLU A 176 -8.25 -4.70 -2.03
CA GLU A 176 -7.87 -3.69 -3.02
C GLU A 176 -9.08 -2.89 -3.50
N THR A 177 -9.42 -1.87 -2.71
CA THR A 177 -10.40 -0.84 -3.06
C THR A 177 -9.72 0.52 -3.15
N ALA A 178 -10.24 1.40 -4.00
CA ALA A 178 -9.75 2.78 -4.09
C ALA A 178 -9.79 3.49 -2.73
N GLY A 179 -10.85 3.28 -1.95
CA GLY A 179 -10.98 3.81 -0.60
C GLY A 179 -9.90 3.32 0.36
N ASN A 180 -9.52 2.04 0.27
CA ASN A 180 -8.41 1.50 1.05
C ASN A 180 -7.04 2.02 0.59
N ALA A 181 -6.84 2.20 -0.71
CA ALA A 181 -5.62 2.79 -1.28
C ALA A 181 -5.44 4.27 -0.91
N ILE A 182 -6.53 5.04 -0.78
CA ILE A 182 -6.48 6.46 -0.39
C ILE A 182 -6.07 6.66 1.08
N ARG A 183 -6.50 5.77 1.99
CA ARG A 183 -6.23 5.88 3.44
C ARG A 183 -4.74 6.10 3.79
N PRO A 184 -3.79 5.28 3.31
CA PRO A 184 -2.39 5.51 3.61
C PRO A 184 -1.85 6.81 3.01
N LEU A 185 -2.37 7.29 1.87
CA LEU A 185 -1.95 8.57 1.28
C LEU A 185 -2.28 9.76 2.19
N TRP A 186 -3.43 9.73 2.89
CA TRP A 186 -3.77 10.72 3.91
C TRP A 186 -2.80 10.69 5.10
N GLN A 187 -2.38 9.50 5.52
CA GLN A 187 -1.41 9.35 6.61
C GLN A 187 -0.04 9.92 6.20
N LEU A 188 0.44 9.58 5.01
CA LEU A 188 1.69 10.15 4.46
C LEU A 188 1.61 11.67 4.33
N MET A 189 0.49 12.21 3.81
CA MET A 189 0.33 13.65 3.68
C MET A 189 0.30 14.35 5.05
N THR A 190 -0.30 13.72 6.06
CA THR A 190 -0.29 14.23 7.44
C THR A 190 1.13 14.28 8.00
N MET A 191 1.94 13.24 7.78
CA MET A 191 3.36 13.26 8.17
C MET A 191 4.12 14.38 7.48
N ALA A 192 3.92 14.56 6.17
CA ALA A 192 4.53 15.63 5.40
C ALA A 192 4.12 17.04 5.89
N GLN A 193 2.87 17.22 6.31
CA GLN A 193 2.40 18.49 6.89
C GLN A 193 3.03 18.78 8.26
N LEU A 194 3.25 17.74 9.08
CA LEU A 194 3.87 17.89 10.40
C LEU A 194 5.37 18.11 10.33
N ARG A 195 6.02 17.50 9.34
CA ARG A 195 7.48 17.53 9.13
C ARG A 195 7.79 17.85 7.67
N PRO A 196 7.46 19.08 7.21
CA PRO A 196 7.69 19.49 5.83
C PRO A 196 9.17 19.49 5.44
N ASP A 197 10.06 19.53 6.44
CA ASP A 197 11.51 19.50 6.33
C ASP A 197 12.10 18.09 6.15
N GLY A 198 11.35 17.03 6.47
CA GLY A 198 11.79 15.65 6.28
C GLY A 198 11.84 15.26 4.81
N VAL A 199 12.58 14.20 4.47
CA VAL A 199 12.72 13.66 3.11
C VAL A 199 12.18 12.25 3.08
N TRP A 200 11.42 11.89 2.05
CA TRP A 200 10.91 10.53 1.91
C TRP A 200 12.03 9.56 1.54
N SER A 201 12.09 8.46 2.29
CA SER A 201 12.88 7.27 2.01
C SER A 201 11.93 6.08 1.90
N GLY A 202 12.25 5.16 1.01
CA GLY A 202 11.52 3.93 0.82
C GLY A 202 12.41 2.71 0.93
N ASP A 203 11.75 1.55 0.98
CA ASP A 203 12.28 0.21 0.76
C ASP A 203 13.42 0.15 -0.27
#